data_AF-A0A6L9SS71-F1
#
_entry.id   AF-A0A6L9SS71-F1
#
_cell.length_a   1.000
_cell.length_b   1.000
_cell.length_c   1.000
_cell.angle_alpha   90.00
_cell.angle_beta   90.00
_cell.angle_gamma   90.00
#
_symmetry.space_group_name_H-M   'P 1'
#
loop_
_entity.id
_entity.type
_entity.pdbx_description
1 polymer ?
#
loop_
_entity_poly.entity_id
_entity_poly.type
_entity_poly.pdbx_seq_one_letter_code
_entity_poly.pdbx_strand_id
1 'polypeptide(L)'
;MSEWWEGKTLEELRDTRIRATYTNGVTLTGKLNCAGGITLPDDEQLMVLSTPYGSYARYKCEWIQSVERLDDPDYERIDDFDDVHSGDIAVFTNGNRHQVGDVDHEDRIIRLRILETPGNSCWADDRMFAYALRPKPQLPDKPGLWLDKEGDLWMNEDAGTRCIRSEGTGWQCGPLASMSELNTCTPFRPCPLDTDHE
;
A
#
# COMPACT_ATOMS: atom_id res chain seq x y z
N MET A 1 18.91 20.08 -3.41
CA MET A 1 18.08 18.98 -3.92
C MET A 1 16.78 19.60 -4.35
N SER A 2 16.37 19.39 -5.61
CA SER A 2 15.06 19.86 -6.09
C SER A 2 13.98 18.95 -5.51
N GLU A 3 12.87 19.53 -5.06
CA GLU A 3 11.77 18.80 -4.43
C GLU A 3 10.96 18.04 -5.50
N TRP A 4 10.34 16.91 -5.16
CA TRP A 4 9.68 16.02 -6.16
C TRP A 4 8.48 16.64 -6.89
N TRP A 5 7.90 17.71 -6.32
CA TRP A 5 6.77 18.46 -6.87
C TRP A 5 7.20 19.65 -7.73
N GLU A 6 8.47 20.06 -7.66
CA GLU A 6 8.95 21.28 -8.31
C GLU A 6 8.86 21.15 -9.83
N GLY A 7 8.14 22.09 -10.47
CA GLY A 7 7.94 22.10 -11.92
C GLY A 7 6.79 21.22 -12.44
N LYS A 8 6.08 20.50 -11.57
CA LYS A 8 4.83 19.81 -11.92
C LYS A 8 3.63 20.75 -11.84
N THR A 9 2.65 20.55 -12.70
CA THR A 9 1.34 21.21 -12.60
C THR A 9 0.56 20.70 -11.38
N LEU A 10 -0.33 21.51 -10.84
CA LEU A 10 -1.23 21.08 -9.77
C LEU A 10 -2.18 19.96 -10.20
N GLU A 11 -2.49 19.86 -11.50
CA GLU A 11 -3.30 18.76 -12.03
C GLU A 11 -2.51 17.44 -12.02
N GLU A 12 -1.22 17.46 -12.39
CA GLU A 12 -0.33 16.29 -12.27
C GLU A 12 -0.10 15.87 -10.81
N LEU A 13 -0.26 16.80 -9.87
CA LEU A 13 -0.12 16.57 -8.43
C LEU A 13 -1.45 16.21 -7.75
N ARG A 14 -2.57 16.34 -8.46
CA ARG A 14 -3.90 16.04 -7.93
C ARG A 14 -3.97 14.60 -7.41
N ASP A 15 -4.70 14.41 -6.32
CA ASP A 15 -4.88 13.12 -5.66
C ASP A 15 -3.60 12.48 -5.10
N THR A 16 -2.44 13.13 -5.24
CA THR A 16 -1.18 12.66 -4.64
C THR A 16 -1.31 12.71 -3.14
N ARG A 17 -1.16 11.56 -2.49
CA ARG A 17 -1.15 11.46 -1.04
C ARG A 17 0.18 12.00 -0.53
N ILE A 18 0.11 12.86 0.47
CA ILE A 18 1.26 13.52 1.07
C ILE A 18 1.15 13.53 2.58
N ARG A 19 2.31 13.69 3.22
CA ARG A 19 2.43 14.13 4.62
C ARG A 19 3.06 15.50 4.62
N ALA A 20 2.34 16.48 5.13
CA ALA A 20 2.86 17.81 5.38
C ALA A 20 3.24 17.94 6.86
N THR A 21 4.49 18.31 7.14
CA THR A 21 4.95 18.64 8.49
C THR A 21 5.04 20.14 8.62
N TYR A 22 4.32 20.71 9.58
CA TYR A 22 4.34 22.13 9.88
C TYR A 22 5.57 22.49 10.71
N THR A 23 5.96 23.76 10.67
CA THR A 23 7.11 24.28 11.44
C THR A 23 6.96 24.14 12.96
N ASN A 24 5.73 23.98 13.46
CA ASN A 24 5.43 23.70 14.87
C ASN A 24 5.43 22.20 15.22
N GLY A 25 5.80 21.32 14.28
CA GLY A 25 5.86 19.87 14.46
C GLY A 25 4.53 19.12 14.25
N VAL A 26 3.42 19.82 14.01
CA VAL A 26 2.15 19.17 13.64
C VAL A 26 2.30 18.50 12.28
N THR A 27 1.77 17.29 12.14
CA THR A 27 1.74 16.58 10.85
C THR A 27 0.31 16.40 10.38
N LEU A 28 0.10 16.60 9.09
CA LEU A 28 -1.17 16.34 8.43
C LEU A 28 -0.95 15.41 7.24
N THR A 29 -1.80 14.41 7.12
CA THR A 29 -1.81 13.49 5.97
C THR A 29 -3.07 13.71 5.16
N GLY A 30 -2.94 13.86 3.86
CA GLY A 30 -4.07 14.08 2.96
C GLY A 30 -3.66 13.95 1.50
N LYS A 31 -4.61 14.16 0.60
CA LYS A 31 -4.35 14.24 -0.83
C LYS A 31 -4.29 15.69 -1.27
N LEU A 32 -3.41 15.99 -2.22
CA LEU A 32 -3.37 17.29 -2.88
C LEU A 32 -4.61 17.48 -3.76
N ASN A 33 -5.28 18.62 -3.59
CA ASN A 33 -6.36 19.09 -4.46
C ASN A 33 -5.77 19.89 -5.64
N CYS A 34 -6.64 20.34 -6.56
CA CYS A 34 -6.23 21.12 -7.73
C CYS A 34 -5.69 22.53 -7.41
N ALA A 35 -5.72 22.95 -6.14
CA ALA A 35 -5.10 24.19 -5.65
C ALA A 35 -3.76 23.93 -4.93
N GLY A 36 -3.30 22.67 -4.82
CA GLY A 36 -2.06 22.33 -4.12
C GLY A 36 -2.22 22.32 -2.59
N GLY A 37 -3.45 22.23 -2.09
CA GLY A 37 -3.77 22.09 -0.67
C GLY A 37 -4.39 20.74 -0.34
N ILE A 38 -4.64 20.50 0.95
CA ILE A 38 -5.45 19.38 1.43
C ILE A 38 -6.84 19.92 1.76
N THR A 39 -7.87 19.34 1.14
CA THR A 39 -9.27 19.69 1.44
C THR A 39 -9.68 19.08 2.78
N LEU A 40 -10.25 19.90 3.66
CA LEU A 40 -10.84 19.55 4.95
C LEU A 40 -12.35 19.26 4.80
N PRO A 41 -13.00 18.64 5.80
CA PRO A 41 -14.41 18.25 5.72
C PRO A 41 -15.41 19.38 5.38
N ASP A 42 -15.08 20.63 5.72
CA ASP A 42 -15.97 21.79 5.53
C ASP A 42 -15.65 22.59 4.25
N ASP A 43 -15.07 21.93 3.22
CA ASP A 43 -14.53 22.54 1.99
C ASP A 43 -13.43 23.60 2.21
N GLU A 44 -13.00 23.80 3.46
CA GLU A 44 -11.77 24.53 3.76
C GLU A 44 -10.56 23.81 3.18
N GLN A 45 -9.53 24.57 2.80
CA GLN A 45 -8.30 23.99 2.29
C GLN A 45 -7.10 24.48 3.08
N LEU A 46 -6.24 23.54 3.45
CA LEU A 46 -4.94 23.84 4.03
C LEU A 46 -3.92 23.89 2.90
N MET A 47 -3.44 25.10 2.62
CA MET A 47 -2.43 25.32 1.59
C MET A 47 -1.11 24.67 2.01
N VAL A 48 -0.64 23.75 1.16
CA VAL A 48 0.63 23.03 1.35
C VAL A 48 1.66 23.51 0.33
N LEU A 49 1.26 23.55 -0.95
CA LEU A 49 2.07 24.02 -2.06
C LEU A 49 1.54 25.36 -2.57
N SER A 50 2.46 26.24 -2.93
CA SER A 50 2.17 27.53 -3.54
C SER A 50 2.56 27.53 -5.01
N THR A 51 1.82 28.33 -5.78
CA THR A 51 1.94 28.45 -7.22
C THR A 51 2.29 29.88 -7.63
N PRO A 52 3.06 30.08 -8.72
CA PRO A 52 3.05 31.33 -9.44
C PRO A 52 1.74 31.47 -10.23
N TYR A 53 1.41 32.66 -10.70
CA TYR A 53 0.37 32.86 -11.70
C TYR A 53 0.62 31.91 -12.89
N GLY A 54 -0.24 30.89 -13.03
CA GLY A 54 -0.05 29.76 -13.94
C GLY A 54 0.31 28.47 -13.20
N SER A 55 -0.73 27.76 -12.73
CA SER A 55 -0.92 26.32 -12.45
C SER A 55 0.23 25.36 -12.01
N TYR A 56 1.48 25.78 -11.84
CA TYR A 56 2.61 24.92 -11.49
C TYR A 56 3.00 25.04 -10.01
N ALA A 57 3.25 23.92 -9.33
CA ALA A 57 3.81 23.95 -7.99
C ALA A 57 5.28 24.41 -8.03
N ARG A 58 5.60 25.44 -7.24
CA ARG A 58 6.94 26.05 -7.25
C ARG A 58 7.64 25.98 -5.91
N TYR A 59 6.91 26.16 -4.81
CA TYR A 59 7.46 26.10 -3.46
C TYR A 59 6.40 25.62 -2.47
N LYS A 60 6.83 25.09 -1.32
CA LYS A 60 5.95 24.83 -0.18
C LYS A 60 5.61 26.13 0.55
N CYS A 61 4.44 26.21 1.17
CA CYS A 61 4.07 27.36 1.99
C CYS A 61 5.03 27.53 3.18
N GLU A 62 5.22 28.77 3.64
CA GLU A 62 6.24 29.13 4.65
C GLU A 62 6.07 28.42 6.01
N TRP A 63 4.83 28.07 6.38
CA TRP A 63 4.49 27.32 7.59
C TRP A 63 4.68 25.81 7.45
N ILE A 64 5.09 25.33 6.27
CA ILE A 64 5.36 23.92 5.99
C ILE A 64 6.88 23.68 6.01
N GLN A 65 7.32 22.87 6.97
CA GLN A 65 8.70 22.44 7.11
C GLN A 65 9.09 21.39 6.06
N SER A 66 8.25 20.37 5.83
CA SER A 66 8.49 19.35 4.82
C SER A 66 7.19 18.85 4.18
N VAL A 67 7.29 18.39 2.94
CA VAL A 67 6.21 17.71 2.22
C VAL A 67 6.77 16.39 1.72
N GLU A 68 6.39 15.29 2.36
CA GLU A 68 6.71 13.96 1.87
C GLU A 68 5.61 13.50 0.95
N ARG A 69 5.99 13.00 -0.24
CA ARG A 69 5.09 12.16 -1.01
C ARG A 69 4.89 10.88 -0.24
N LEU A 70 3.65 10.58 0.09
CA LEU A 70 3.27 9.26 0.54
C LEU A 70 2.86 8.50 -0.71
N ASP A 71 3.82 7.80 -1.31
CA ASP A 71 3.43 6.59 -2.02
C ASP A 71 2.80 5.64 -0.99
N ASP A 72 1.97 4.68 -1.41
CA ASP A 72 1.75 3.48 -0.59
C ASP A 72 2.98 2.61 -0.93
N PRO A 73 4.18 2.79 -0.30
CA PRO A 73 5.43 2.14 -0.76
C PRO A 73 5.32 0.62 -0.71
N ASP A 74 4.38 0.12 0.07
CA ASP A 74 4.05 -1.28 0.23
C ASP A 74 3.07 -1.78 -0.83
N TYR A 75 2.72 -0.97 -1.84
CA TYR A 75 1.78 -1.35 -2.89
C TYR A 75 2.30 -0.94 -4.27
N GLU A 76 2.20 -1.86 -5.23
CA GLU A 76 2.28 -1.59 -6.65
C GLU A 76 0.93 -1.04 -7.13
N ARG A 77 0.94 0.04 -7.90
CA ARG A 77 -0.28 0.59 -8.53
C ARG A 77 -0.49 -0.09 -9.87
N ILE A 78 -1.71 -0.54 -10.12
CA ILE A 78 -2.15 -1.17 -11.35
C ILE A 78 -3.22 -0.29 -11.97
N ASP A 79 -2.91 0.33 -13.09
CA ASP A 79 -3.85 1.20 -13.82
C ASP A 79 -4.67 0.42 -14.86
N ASP A 80 -4.15 -0.69 -15.38
CA ASP A 80 -4.87 -1.55 -16.31
C ASP A 80 -5.76 -2.56 -15.56
N PHE A 81 -7.05 -2.58 -15.89
CA PHE A 81 -8.00 -3.53 -15.31
C PHE A 81 -7.60 -4.98 -15.62
N ASP A 82 -7.01 -5.22 -16.79
CA ASP A 82 -6.67 -6.57 -17.24
C ASP A 82 -5.51 -7.18 -16.42
N ASP A 83 -4.76 -6.35 -15.70
CA ASP A 83 -3.68 -6.78 -14.80
C ASP A 83 -4.14 -6.99 -13.34
N VAL A 84 -5.40 -6.68 -13.01
CA VAL A 84 -5.95 -6.81 -11.66
C VAL A 84 -6.24 -8.28 -11.34
N HIS A 85 -5.92 -8.72 -10.12
CA HIS A 85 -6.21 -10.08 -9.68
C HIS A 85 -6.65 -10.18 -8.22
N SER A 86 -7.19 -11.34 -7.84
CA SER A 86 -7.57 -11.64 -6.45
C SER A 86 -6.42 -11.32 -5.47
N GLY A 87 -6.76 -10.65 -4.36
CA GLY A 87 -5.81 -10.19 -3.36
C GLY A 87 -5.38 -8.72 -3.51
N ASP A 88 -5.59 -8.12 -4.69
CA ASP A 88 -5.40 -6.68 -4.87
C ASP A 88 -6.47 -5.87 -4.11
N ILE A 89 -6.25 -4.58 -3.96
CA ILE A 89 -7.23 -3.62 -3.45
C ILE A 89 -7.72 -2.78 -4.62
N ALA A 90 -8.97 -2.99 -5.04
CA ALA A 90 -9.61 -2.16 -6.05
C ALA A 90 -9.97 -0.80 -5.45
N VAL A 91 -9.56 0.27 -6.12
CA VAL A 91 -9.94 1.65 -5.81
C VAL A 91 -10.92 2.14 -6.87
N PHE A 92 -12.10 2.56 -6.41
CA PHE A 92 -13.17 3.05 -7.26
C PHE A 92 -13.07 4.56 -7.47
N THR A 93 -13.76 5.08 -8.48
CA THR A 93 -13.78 6.52 -8.85
C THR A 93 -14.27 7.42 -7.72
N ASN A 94 -15.10 6.89 -6.80
CA ASN A 94 -15.53 7.59 -5.59
C ASN A 94 -14.48 7.55 -4.44
N GLY A 95 -13.34 6.91 -4.65
CA GLY A 95 -12.25 6.77 -3.68
C GLY A 95 -12.37 5.56 -2.75
N ASN A 96 -13.48 4.79 -2.80
CA ASN A 96 -13.65 3.62 -1.95
C ASN A 96 -12.65 2.52 -2.31
N ARG A 97 -12.21 1.79 -1.28
CA ARG A 97 -11.23 0.72 -1.39
C ARG A 97 -11.86 -0.59 -0.94
N HIS A 98 -11.77 -1.62 -1.77
CA HIS A 98 -12.27 -2.95 -1.43
C HIS A 98 -11.29 -4.02 -1.85
N GLN A 99 -11.17 -5.07 -1.04
CA GLN A 99 -10.32 -6.20 -1.38
C GLN A 99 -10.96 -6.98 -2.54
N VAL A 100 -10.17 -7.26 -3.57
CA VAL A 100 -10.57 -8.08 -4.71
C VAL A 100 -10.60 -9.53 -4.27
N GLY A 101 -11.77 -10.16 -4.35
CA GLY A 101 -11.96 -11.57 -4.08
C GLY A 101 -11.89 -12.44 -5.32
N ASP A 102 -12.28 -11.91 -6.48
CA ASP A 102 -12.25 -12.58 -7.79
C ASP A 102 -12.37 -11.54 -8.92
N VAL A 103 -11.94 -11.88 -10.13
CA VAL A 103 -12.02 -10.99 -11.31
C VAL A 103 -12.47 -11.80 -12.53
N ASP A 104 -13.48 -11.28 -13.24
CA ASP A 104 -13.85 -11.75 -14.56
C ASP A 104 -13.41 -10.70 -15.59
N HIS A 105 -12.37 -11.03 -16.35
CA HIS A 105 -11.80 -10.14 -17.36
C HIS A 105 -12.62 -10.11 -18.65
N GLU A 106 -13.40 -11.16 -18.95
CA GLU A 106 -14.25 -11.19 -20.16
C GLU A 106 -15.45 -10.26 -19.98
N ASP A 107 -16.12 -10.36 -18.83
CA ASP A 107 -17.28 -9.53 -18.49
C ASP A 107 -16.89 -8.19 -17.82
N ARG A 108 -15.59 -7.96 -17.57
CA ARG A 108 -15.02 -6.75 -16.96
C ARG A 108 -15.68 -6.39 -15.61
N ILE A 109 -15.82 -7.39 -14.75
CA ILE A 109 -16.39 -7.26 -13.41
C ILE A 109 -15.46 -7.80 -12.33
N ILE A 110 -15.43 -7.13 -11.18
CA ILE A 110 -14.64 -7.50 -10.01
C ILE A 110 -15.58 -7.92 -8.89
N ARG A 111 -15.33 -9.09 -8.29
CA ARG A 111 -15.97 -9.49 -7.04
C ARG A 111 -15.22 -8.88 -5.87
N LEU A 112 -15.90 -8.02 -5.12
CA LEU A 112 -15.34 -7.34 -3.96
C LEU A 112 -15.69 -8.10 -2.68
N ARG A 113 -14.71 -8.30 -1.81
CA ARG A 113 -14.96 -8.67 -0.40
C ARG A 113 -15.26 -7.40 0.37
N ILE A 114 -16.43 -7.37 1.00
CA ILE A 114 -16.84 -6.28 1.87
C ILE A 114 -16.26 -6.59 3.26
N LEU A 115 -15.12 -5.97 3.59
CA LEU A 115 -14.40 -6.21 4.85
C LEU A 115 -15.29 -5.95 6.09
N GLU A 116 -16.20 -4.98 6.00
CA GLU A 116 -17.13 -4.62 7.07
C GLU A 116 -18.26 -5.64 7.29
N THR A 117 -18.45 -6.59 6.38
CA THR A 117 -19.46 -7.64 6.52
C THR A 117 -18.89 -8.98 6.01
N PRO A 118 -18.16 -9.71 6.86
CA PRO A 118 -17.58 -11.00 6.50
C PRO A 118 -18.64 -11.94 5.89
N GLY A 119 -18.35 -12.47 4.70
CA GLY A 119 -19.27 -13.34 3.95
C GLY A 119 -20.13 -12.63 2.90
N ASN A 120 -20.20 -11.29 2.92
CA ASN A 120 -20.83 -10.54 1.84
C ASN A 120 -19.81 -10.17 0.75
N SER A 121 -20.23 -10.37 -0.49
CA SER A 121 -19.50 -9.93 -1.67
C SER A 121 -20.46 -9.27 -2.65
N CYS A 122 -20.02 -8.22 -3.33
CA CYS A 122 -20.73 -7.63 -4.45
C CYS A 122 -19.87 -7.71 -5.71
N TRP A 123 -20.53 -7.67 -6.86
CA TRP A 123 -19.87 -7.50 -8.15
C TRP A 123 -19.90 -6.02 -8.52
N ALA A 124 -18.77 -5.51 -8.97
CA ALA A 124 -18.61 -4.14 -9.44
C ALA A 124 -18.06 -4.14 -10.86
N ASP A 125 -18.61 -3.28 -11.69
CA ASP A 125 -18.26 -3.10 -13.09
C ASP A 125 -17.05 -2.16 -13.23
N ASP A 126 -16.21 -2.40 -14.24
CA ASP A 126 -14.99 -1.65 -14.49
C ASP A 126 -15.22 -0.15 -14.75
N ARG A 127 -16.42 0.29 -15.14
CA ARG A 127 -16.75 1.71 -15.27
C ARG A 127 -16.62 2.48 -13.95
N MET A 128 -16.68 1.77 -12.83
CA MET A 128 -16.49 2.33 -11.50
C MET A 128 -15.02 2.24 -11.04
N PHE A 129 -14.21 1.43 -11.71
CA PHE A 129 -12.80 1.20 -11.38
C PHE A 129 -11.96 2.44 -11.74
N ALA A 130 -11.03 2.79 -10.85
CA ALA A 130 -10.05 3.84 -11.10
C ALA A 130 -8.63 3.28 -11.23
N TYR A 131 -8.25 2.39 -10.32
CA TYR A 131 -6.98 1.67 -10.30
C TYR A 131 -7.02 0.58 -9.22
N ALA A 132 -6.07 -0.35 -9.22
CA ALA A 132 -5.83 -1.28 -8.12
C ALA A 132 -4.49 -1.01 -7.42
N LEU A 133 -4.40 -1.47 -6.18
CA LEU A 133 -3.20 -1.48 -5.37
C LEU A 133 -2.88 -2.92 -5.01
N ARG A 134 -1.76 -3.42 -5.49
CA ARG A 134 -1.23 -4.74 -5.16
C ARG A 134 -0.26 -4.64 -4.02
N PRO A 135 -0.56 -5.20 -2.83
CA PRO A 135 0.41 -5.22 -1.76
C PRO A 135 1.69 -5.90 -2.24
N LYS A 136 2.82 -5.23 -2.09
CA LYS A 136 4.13 -5.83 -2.23
C LYS A 136 4.19 -7.02 -1.28
N PRO A 137 4.65 -8.18 -1.73
CA PRO A 137 4.80 -9.34 -0.87
C PRO A 137 5.64 -8.95 0.34
N GLN A 138 5.07 -9.01 1.55
CA GLN A 138 5.84 -8.82 2.78
C GLN A 138 6.66 -10.07 2.99
N LEU A 139 7.88 -10.07 2.46
CA LEU A 139 8.82 -11.17 2.55
C LEU A 139 9.73 -11.00 3.76
N PRO A 140 10.33 -12.09 4.26
CA PRO A 140 11.40 -12.01 5.24
C PRO A 140 12.58 -11.19 4.72
N ASP A 141 12.88 -10.06 5.36
CA ASP A 141 13.87 -9.08 4.90
C ASP A 141 15.16 -9.05 5.75
N LYS A 142 15.13 -9.70 6.90
CA LYS A 142 16.27 -9.87 7.82
C LYS A 142 16.37 -11.32 8.31
N PRO A 143 17.56 -11.78 8.71
CA PRO A 143 17.72 -13.09 9.32
C PRO A 143 16.84 -13.27 10.56
N GLY A 144 16.28 -14.46 10.73
CA GLY A 144 15.46 -14.80 11.90
C GLY A 144 14.26 -15.69 11.57
N LEU A 145 13.39 -15.87 12.57
CA LEU A 145 12.15 -16.64 12.44
C LEU A 145 10.98 -15.74 12.03
N TRP A 146 10.17 -16.25 11.12
CA TRP A 146 9.03 -15.57 10.53
C TRP A 146 7.82 -16.49 10.50
N LEU A 147 6.63 -15.92 10.60
CA LEU A 147 5.36 -16.60 10.41
C LEU A 147 4.74 -16.11 9.11
N ASP A 148 4.27 -17.02 8.27
CA ASP A 148 3.57 -16.65 7.04
C ASP A 148 2.08 -16.32 7.27
N LYS A 149 1.32 -16.09 6.20
CA LYS A 149 -0.10 -15.72 6.28
C LYS A 149 -0.97 -16.77 6.98
N GLU A 150 -0.62 -18.05 6.88
CA GLU A 150 -1.32 -19.17 7.52
C GLU A 150 -0.78 -19.44 8.94
N GLY A 151 0.34 -18.80 9.30
CA GLY A 151 1.00 -18.98 10.59
C GLY A 151 2.01 -20.12 10.59
N ASP A 152 2.40 -20.64 9.42
CA ASP A 152 3.49 -21.61 9.33
C ASP A 152 4.82 -20.92 9.65
N LEU A 153 5.75 -21.69 10.24
CA LEU A 153 7.04 -21.17 10.68
C LEU A 153 8.07 -21.24 9.55
N TRP A 154 8.82 -20.16 9.38
CA TRP A 154 9.86 -20.01 8.37
C TRP A 154 11.12 -19.44 8.99
N MET A 155 12.27 -19.81 8.43
CA MET A 155 13.57 -19.27 8.80
C MET A 155 14.19 -18.57 7.62
N ASN A 156 14.60 -17.32 7.84
CA ASN A 156 15.34 -16.53 6.88
C ASN A 156 16.80 -16.45 7.31
N GLU A 157 17.71 -16.77 6.38
CA GLU A 157 19.16 -16.75 6.57
C GLU A 157 19.80 -16.08 5.36
N ASP A 158 21.11 -15.80 5.41
CA ASP A 158 21.86 -15.25 4.27
C ASP A 158 21.76 -16.11 3.01
N ALA A 159 21.59 -17.43 3.18
CA ALA A 159 21.41 -18.39 2.07
C ALA A 159 20.01 -18.37 1.45
N GLY A 160 19.05 -17.69 2.09
CA GLY A 160 17.65 -17.58 1.68
C GLY A 160 16.67 -18.09 2.74
N THR A 161 15.38 -18.09 2.38
CA THR A 161 14.28 -18.46 3.28
C THR A 161 13.86 -19.92 3.07
N ARG A 162 13.51 -20.62 4.16
CA ARG A 162 13.00 -21.99 4.13
C ARG A 162 11.90 -22.22 5.17
N CYS A 163 10.96 -23.10 4.87
CA CYS A 163 9.89 -23.48 5.80
C CYS A 163 10.42 -24.44 6.88
N ILE A 164 9.99 -24.26 8.12
CA ILE A 164 10.24 -25.18 9.24
C ILE A 164 8.96 -25.94 9.50
N ARG A 165 9.02 -27.27 9.42
CA ARG A 165 7.86 -28.15 9.65
C ARG A 165 8.15 -29.12 10.79
N SER A 166 7.11 -29.45 11.54
CA SER A 166 7.16 -30.58 12.47
C SER A 166 6.87 -31.85 11.69
N GLU A 167 7.81 -32.79 11.68
CA GLU A 167 7.64 -34.12 11.09
C GLU A 167 7.94 -35.19 12.14
N GLY A 168 6.91 -35.94 12.53
CA GLY A 168 7.01 -36.98 13.55
C GLY A 168 7.37 -36.39 14.92
N THR A 169 8.53 -36.76 15.45
CA THR A 169 9.01 -36.32 16.78
C THR A 169 10.04 -35.19 16.71
N GLY A 170 10.26 -34.58 15.54
CA GLY A 170 11.30 -33.58 15.34
C GLY A 170 10.85 -32.41 14.47
N TRP A 171 11.71 -31.40 14.40
CA TRP A 171 11.59 -30.27 13.50
C TRP A 171 12.55 -30.44 12.34
N GLN A 172 12.08 -30.20 11.12
CA GLN A 172 12.90 -30.25 9.92
C GLN A 172 12.83 -28.91 9.18
N CYS A 173 13.98 -28.50 8.64
CA CYS A 173 14.08 -27.40 7.71
C CYS A 173 13.89 -27.93 6.29
N GLY A 174 12.91 -27.38 5.58
CA GLY A 174 12.70 -27.66 4.16
C GLY A 174 13.85 -27.12 3.27
N PRO A 175 13.78 -27.39 1.96
CA PRO A 175 14.67 -26.77 1.00
C PRO A 175 14.52 -25.24 0.99
N LEU A 176 15.50 -24.54 0.39
CA LEU A 176 15.37 -23.11 0.11
C LEU A 176 14.17 -22.88 -0.80
N ALA A 177 13.30 -21.97 -0.38
CA ALA A 177 12.09 -21.65 -1.12
C ALA A 177 12.41 -20.74 -2.30
N SER A 178 11.68 -20.95 -3.39
CA SER A 178 11.73 -20.04 -4.53
C SER A 178 10.95 -18.75 -4.21
N MET A 179 11.26 -17.66 -4.92
CA MET A 179 10.46 -16.42 -4.78
C MET A 179 8.97 -16.63 -5.10
N SER A 180 8.65 -17.53 -6.04
CA SER A 180 7.26 -17.87 -6.35
C SER A 180 6.56 -18.51 -5.15
N GLU A 181 7.24 -19.40 -4.43
CA GLU A 181 6.71 -20.05 -3.24
C GLU A 181 6.51 -19.04 -2.10
N LEU A 182 7.52 -18.22 -1.82
CA LEU A 182 7.41 -17.19 -0.79
C LEU A 182 6.27 -16.20 -1.07
N ASN A 183 6.09 -15.79 -2.33
CA ASN A 183 4.98 -14.91 -2.72
C ASN A 183 3.61 -15.52 -2.37
N THR A 184 3.43 -16.83 -2.53
CA THR A 184 2.17 -17.50 -2.16
C THR A 184 1.91 -17.55 -0.65
N CYS A 185 2.96 -17.42 0.17
CA CYS A 185 2.89 -17.47 1.63
C CYS A 185 2.75 -16.08 2.28
N THR A 186 2.88 -14.98 1.53
CA THR A 186 2.79 -13.63 2.08
C THR A 186 1.40 -13.24 2.60
N PRO A 187 1.30 -12.33 3.59
CA PRO A 187 2.40 -11.61 4.23
C PRO A 187 3.12 -12.43 5.32
N PHE A 188 4.44 -12.27 5.40
CA PHE A 188 5.23 -12.75 6.52
C PHE A 188 5.30 -11.70 7.64
N ARG A 189 5.36 -12.16 8.88
CA ARG A 189 5.60 -11.34 10.08
C ARG A 189 6.72 -11.95 10.92
N PRO A 190 7.54 -11.16 11.63
CA PRO A 190 8.53 -11.71 12.55
C PRO A 190 7.86 -12.61 13.59
N CYS A 191 8.43 -13.77 13.86
CA CYS A 191 7.99 -14.62 14.96
C CYS A 191 8.47 -13.97 16.27
N PRO A 192 7.56 -13.62 17.20
CA PRO A 192 7.98 -13.20 18.52
C PRO A 192 8.77 -14.35 19.15
N LEU A 193 10.04 -14.09 19.48
CA LEU A 193 10.78 -14.95 20.38
C LEU A 193 10.26 -14.60 21.77
N ASP A 194 9.63 -15.54 22.47
CA ASP A 194 9.34 -15.38 23.90
C ASP A 194 10.68 -15.27 24.63
N THR A 195 11.13 -14.04 24.88
CA THR A 195 12.23 -13.74 25.78
C THR A 195 11.67 -13.56 27.19
N ASP A 196 11.05 -14.59 27.75
CA ASP A 196 10.61 -14.59 29.15
C ASP A 196 10.75 -16.00 29.75
N HIS A 197 12.00 -16.46 29.89
CA HIS A 197 12.35 -17.52 30.83
C HIS A 197 13.76 -17.24 31.40
N GLU A 198 13.82 -16.31 32.37
CA GLU A 198 14.83 -16.32 33.45
C GLU A 198 14.19 -16.86 34.74
#